data_AF-K9JTX0-F1
#
_entry.id   AF-K9JTX0-F1
#
_cell.length_a   1.000
_cell.length_b   1.000
_cell.length_c   1.000
_cell.angle_alpha   90.00
_cell.angle_beta   90.00
_cell.angle_gamma   90.00
#
_symmetry.space_group_name_H-M   'P 1'
#
loop_
_entity.id
_entity.type
_entity.pdbx_description
1 polymer ?
#
loop_
_entity_poly.entity_id
_entity_poly.type
_entity_poly.pdbx_seq_one_letter_code
_entity_poly.pdbx_strand_id
1 'polypeptide(L)' 'VRTCHYPNDPRFYELCDIYGLFVMAETDVESHGFANVGDISRITDDPQWEKVYVERIVRHIHAQKNHPSIIIW' A
#
# COMPACT_ATOMS: atom_id res chain seq x y z
N VAL A 1 6.98 11.74 0.32
CA VAL A 1 5.77 11.53 1.13
C VAL A 1 5.46 10.05 1.15
N ARG A 2 5.29 9.46 2.33
CA ARG A 2 4.82 8.08 2.49
C ARG A 2 3.33 8.11 2.74
N THR A 3 2.54 7.35 1.98
CA THR A 3 1.08 7.27 2.19
C THR A 3 0.77 6.27 3.32
N CYS A 4 1.19 6.60 4.54
CA CYS A 4 1.00 5.71 5.69
C CYS A 4 -0.49 5.53 6.05
N HIS A 5 -1.04 4.32 6.14
CA HIS A 5 -0.52 3.00 5.73
C HIS A 5 -1.43 2.39 4.65
N TYR A 6 -1.84 3.23 3.69
CA TYR A 6 -2.84 2.91 2.68
C TYR A 6 -2.79 3.91 1.51
N PRO A 7 -3.41 3.58 0.35
CA PRO A 7 -3.52 4.49 -0.77
C PRO A 7 -4.26 5.76 -0.37
N ASN A 8 -3.78 6.92 -0.82
CA ASN A 8 -4.46 8.18 -0.58
C ASN A 8 -5.54 8.45 -1.64
N ASP A 9 -6.28 9.55 -1.50
CA ASP A 9 -7.19 10.05 -2.53
C ASP A 9 -6.44 10.19 -3.88
N PRO A 10 -7.00 9.77 -5.03
CA PRO A 10 -6.33 9.89 -6.34
C PRO A 10 -5.80 11.29 -6.64
N ARG A 11 -6.50 12.34 -6.18
CA ARG A 11 -6.09 13.73 -6.35
C ARG A 11 -4.76 14.03 -5.67
N PHE A 12 -4.42 13.32 -4.59
CA PHE A 12 -3.14 13.49 -3.91
C PHE A 12 -1.95 13.20 -4.84
N TYR A 13 -2.01 12.13 -5.63
CA TYR A 13 -0.93 11.74 -6.54
C TYR A 13 -0.79 12.74 -7.69
N GLU A 14 -1.91 13.22 -8.24
CA GLU A 14 -1.91 14.31 -9.24
C GLU A 14 -1.21 15.58 -8.72
N LEU A 15 -1.48 15.96 -7.45
CA LEU A 15 -0.84 17.12 -6.85
C LEU A 15 0.66 16.87 -6.61
N CYS A 16 1.05 15.66 -6.22
CA CYS A 16 2.46 15.30 -6.05
C CYS A 16 3.24 15.37 -7.38
N ASP A 17 2.60 14.99 -8.49
CA ASP A 17 3.18 15.14 -9.83
C ASP A 17 3.40 16.62 -10.19
N ILE A 18 2.41 17.48 -9.91
CA ILE A 18 2.45 18.92 -10.23
C ILE A 18 3.50 19.66 -9.40
N TYR A 19 3.56 19.38 -8.09
CA TYR A 19 4.44 20.10 -7.18
C TYR A 19 5.83 19.47 -7.00
N GLY A 20 6.06 18.30 -7.59
CA GLY A 20 7.37 17.64 -7.55
C GLY A 20 7.71 17.06 -6.18
N LEU A 21 6.91 16.09 -5.73
CA LEU A 21 7.16 15.35 -4.48
C LEU A 21 7.42 13.87 -4.78
N PHE A 22 8.51 13.32 -4.25
CA PHE A 22 8.71 11.87 -4.29
C PHE A 22 7.73 11.16 -3.37
N VAL A 23 7.03 10.15 -3.86
CA VAL A 23 5.99 9.39 -3.16
C VAL A 23 6.40 7.93 -2.98
N MET A 24 6.21 7.44 -1.76
CA MET A 24 6.18 6.01 -1.41
C MET A 24 4.71 5.64 -1.24
N ALA A 25 4.17 4.95 -2.24
CA ALA A 25 2.77 4.60 -2.34
C ALA A 25 2.51 3.26 -1.64
N GLU A 26 2.14 3.32 -0.37
CA GLU A 26 1.95 2.16 0.49
C GLU A 26 0.56 1.54 0.33
N THR A 27 0.52 0.22 0.19
CA THR A 27 -0.73 -0.55 0.04
C THR A 27 -1.44 -0.70 1.37
N ASP A 28 -2.77 -0.69 1.35
CA ASP A 28 -3.63 -0.89 2.51
C ASP A 28 -3.53 -2.33 3.02
N VAL A 29 -2.52 -2.60 3.85
CA VAL A 29 -2.29 -3.87 4.54
C VAL A 29 -1.54 -3.60 5.84
N GLU A 30 -2.19 -3.86 6.97
CA GLU A 30 -1.54 -3.90 8.27
C GLU A 30 -2.16 -4.99 9.16
N SER A 31 -1.33 -5.84 9.75
CA SER A 31 -1.73 -7.00 10.56
C SER A 31 -1.01 -7.04 11.92
N HIS A 32 -0.44 -5.92 12.35
CA HIS A 32 0.43 -5.83 13.54
C HIS A 32 -0.26 -6.34 14.82
N GLY A 33 -1.58 -6.27 14.93
CA GLY A 33 -2.33 -6.78 16.08
C GLY A 33 -2.03 -8.25 16.45
N PHE A 34 -1.58 -9.08 15.51
CA PHE A 34 -1.21 -10.46 15.82
C PHE A 34 0.08 -10.62 16.64
N ALA A 35 0.93 -9.58 16.69
CA ALA A 35 2.07 -9.55 17.61
C ALA A 35 1.62 -9.64 19.08
N ASN A 36 0.44 -9.11 19.42
CA ASN A 36 -0.11 -9.14 20.78
C ASN A 36 -0.54 -10.54 21.23
N VAL A 37 -0.71 -11.47 20.30
CA VAL A 37 -1.04 -12.88 20.59
C VAL A 37 0.15 -13.82 20.31
N GLY A 38 1.34 -13.26 20.09
CA GLY A 38 2.58 -14.04 19.90
C GLY A 38 2.69 -14.71 18.52
N ASP A 39 1.87 -14.30 17.54
CA ASP A 39 1.79 -14.95 16.23
C ASP A 39 1.73 -13.91 15.11
N ILE A 40 2.77 -13.08 14.97
CA ILE A 40 2.79 -11.95 14.02
C ILE A 40 2.46 -12.37 12.58
N SER A 41 2.82 -13.60 12.21
CA SER A 41 2.66 -14.12 10.85
C SER A 41 1.31 -14.78 10.58
N ARG A 42 0.40 -14.82 11.57
CA ARG A 42 -0.84 -15.60 11.55
C ARG A 42 -1.64 -15.54 10.24
N ILE A 43 -1.69 -14.37 9.62
CA ILE A 43 -2.38 -14.16 8.34
C ILE A 43 -1.47 -13.70 7.20
N THR A 44 -0.20 -13.39 7.48
CA THR A 44 0.76 -12.99 6.43
C THR A 44 1.47 -14.18 5.81
N ASP A 45 1.51 -15.33 6.52
CA ASP A 45 2.09 -16.61 6.05
C ASP A 45 1.02 -17.71 5.92
N ASP A 46 -0.25 -17.32 5.76
CA ASP A 46 -1.37 -18.24 5.57
C ASP A 46 -1.81 -18.24 4.09
N PRO A 47 -1.70 -19.38 3.37
CA PRO A 47 -2.14 -19.49 1.97
C PRO A 47 -3.61 -19.12 1.73
N GLN A 48 -4.48 -19.20 2.74
CA GLN A 48 -5.87 -18.77 2.63
C GLN A 48 -6.01 -17.25 2.42
N TRP A 49 -5.01 -16.48 2.87
CA TRP A 49 -5.00 -15.02 2.79
C TRP A 49 -4.21 -14.49 1.58
N GLU A 50 -3.40 -15.32 0.93
CA GLU A 50 -2.54 -14.93 -0.21
C GLU A 50 -3.32 -14.11 -1.25
N LYS A 51 -4.46 -14.64 -1.71
CA LYS A 51 -5.29 -13.97 -2.72
C LYS A 51 -5.71 -12.56 -2.28
N VAL A 52 -6.12 -12.39 -1.02
CA VAL A 52 -6.59 -11.10 -0.50
C VAL A 52 -5.44 -10.10 -0.38
N TYR A 53 -4.24 -10.54 0.01
CA TYR A 53 -3.04 -9.70 0.05
C TYR A 53 -2.64 -9.24 -1.35
N VAL A 54 -2.58 -10.18 -2.30
CA VAL A 54 -2.22 -9.88 -3.69
C VAL A 54 -3.24 -8.95 -4.35
N GLU A 55 -4.54 -9.15 -4.12
CA GLU A 55 -5.57 -8.28 -4.69
C GLU A 55 -5.46 -6.83 -4.22
N ARG A 56 -5.02 -6.59 -2.97
CA ARG A 56 -4.83 -5.23 -2.43
C ARG A 56 -3.73 -4.47 -3.17
N ILE A 57 -2.54 -5.07 -3.34
CA ILE A 57 -1.43 -4.44 -4.06
C ILE A 57 -1.75 -4.29 -5.55
N VAL A 58 -2.39 -5.29 -6.18
CA VAL A 58 -2.80 -5.23 -7.58
C VAL A 58 -3.74 -4.04 -7.81
N ARG A 59 -4.79 -3.88 -6.99
CA ARG A 59 -5.71 -2.74 -7.09
C ARG A 59 -5.00 -1.39 -6.92
N HIS A 60 -4.07 -1.30 -5.98
CA HIS A 60 -3.32 -0.07 -5.72
C HIS A 60 -2.43 0.31 -6.92
N ILE A 61 -1.66 -0.64 -7.44
CA ILE A 61 -0.81 -0.44 -8.63
C ILE A 61 -1.65 -0.03 -9.83
N HIS A 62 -2.74 -0.74 -10.11
CA HIS A 62 -3.59 -0.42 -11.26
C HIS A 62 -4.21 0.98 -11.17
N ALA A 63 -4.51 1.46 -9.97
CA ALA A 63 -5.05 2.79 -9.75
C ALA A 63 -4.01 3.90 -9.97
N GLN A 64 -2.76 3.76 -9.49
CA GLN A 64 -1.82 4.88 -9.41
C GLN A 64 -0.53 4.76 -10.24
N LYS A 65 -0.29 3.65 -10.98
CA LYS A 65 0.95 3.41 -11.74
C LYS A 65 1.38 4.46 -12.77
N ASN A 66 0.49 5.38 -13.15
CA ASN A 66 0.78 6.42 -14.13
C ASN A 66 1.32 7.72 -13.50
N HIS A 67 1.44 7.78 -12.17
CA HIS A 67 1.96 8.95 -11.46
C HIS A 67 3.48 8.91 -11.34
N PRO A 68 4.23 9.77 -12.06
CA PRO A 68 5.69 9.81 -11.99
C PRO A 68 6.25 10.20 -10.62
N SER A 69 5.43 10.84 -9.77
CA SER A 69 5.81 11.12 -8.38
C SER A 69 6.06 9.84 -7.56
N ILE A 70 5.45 8.71 -7.91
CA ILE A 70 5.63 7.44 -7.20
C ILE A 70 6.97 6.83 -7.59
N ILE A 71 7.88 6.76 -6.61
CA ILE A 71 9.22 6.19 -6.79
C ILE A 71 9.41 4.85 -6.06
N ILE A 72 8.53 4.54 -5.11
CA ILE A 72 8.51 3.29 -4.34
C ILE A 72 7.05 2.89 -4.12
N TRP A 73 6.78 1.60 -4.19
CA TRP A 73 5.54 0.96 -3.73
C TRP A 73 5.81 0.22 -2.44
#